data_AF-A0A2A2GX03-F1
#
_entry.id   AF-A0A2A2GX03-F1
#
_cell.length_a   1.000
_cell.length_b   1.000
_cell.length_c   1.000
_cell.angle_alpha   90.00
_cell.angle_beta   90.00
_cell.angle_gamma   90.00
#
_symmetry.space_group_name_H-M   'P 1'
#
loop_
_entity.id
_entity.type
_entity.pdbx_description
1 polymer ?
#
loop_
_entity_poly.entity_id
_entity_poly.type
_entity_poly.pdbx_seq_one_letter_code
_entity_poly.pdbx_strand_id
1 'polypeptide(L)'
;MELVQKHIRTRDMLEFAVELAHLLEQWQYSKEQCNTLMHYLLVAGNTADGETFIRKLAEHAPSYREDMMTIAEQLEAKGEARGIQQGIQQGKQEGYQLGQKDASTKIAQQLLANGAERNLIKIATGLSDAELDTL
;
A
#
# COMPACT_ATOMS: atom_id res chain seq x y z
N MET A 1 -2.29 -29.45 12.31
CA MET A 1 -2.35 -28.63 11.08
C MET A 1 -3.74 -28.05 10.78
N GLU A 2 -4.85 -28.71 11.13
CA GLU A 2 -6.20 -28.17 10.80
C GLU A 2 -6.67 -26.97 11.63
N LEU A 3 -6.19 -26.83 12.88
CA LEU A 3 -6.68 -25.78 13.79
C LEU A 3 -6.28 -24.37 13.35
N VAL A 4 -5.05 -24.20 12.85
CA VAL A 4 -4.56 -22.93 12.30
C VAL A 4 -5.30 -22.60 11.01
N GLN A 5 -5.51 -23.57 10.11
CA GLN A 5 -6.17 -23.34 8.82
C GLN A 5 -7.66 -22.95 8.94
N LYS A 6 -8.37 -23.43 9.96
CA LYS A 6 -9.80 -23.11 10.16
C LYS A 6 -10.02 -21.70 10.73
N HIS A 7 -9.12 -21.20 11.58
CA HIS A 7 -9.32 -19.95 12.32
C HIS A 7 -8.62 -18.73 11.69
N ILE A 8 -7.56 -18.94 10.91
CA ILE A 8 -6.74 -17.88 10.31
C ILE A 8 -7.51 -16.91 9.38
N ARG A 9 -8.64 -17.36 8.83
CA ARG A 9 -9.50 -16.57 7.92
C ARG A 9 -10.69 -15.90 8.60
N THR A 10 -11.03 -16.24 9.85
CA THR A 10 -12.28 -15.80 10.51
C THR A 10 -12.08 -15.08 11.84
N ARG A 11 -10.95 -15.29 12.52
CA ARG A 11 -10.60 -14.60 13.76
C ARG A 11 -9.32 -13.80 13.59
N ASP A 12 -9.17 -12.73 14.38
CA ASP A 12 -7.94 -11.96 14.41
C ASP A 12 -6.80 -12.85 14.92
N MET A 13 -5.77 -13.04 14.10
CA MET A 13 -4.61 -13.84 14.46
C MET A 13 -3.89 -13.33 15.70
N LEU A 14 -4.04 -12.04 16.02
CA LEU A 14 -3.46 -11.46 17.21
C LEU A 14 -3.94 -12.13 18.50
N GLU A 15 -5.15 -12.68 18.50
CA GLU A 15 -5.70 -13.46 19.63
C GLU A 15 -4.87 -14.72 19.92
N PHE A 16 -4.29 -15.33 18.87
CA PHE A 16 -3.55 -16.58 18.96
C PHE A 16 -2.03 -16.40 18.94
N ALA A 17 -1.53 -15.18 18.89
CA ALA A 17 -0.09 -14.90 18.77
C ALA A 17 0.73 -15.61 19.86
N VAL A 18 0.24 -15.58 21.10
CA VAL A 18 0.91 -16.23 22.24
C VAL A 18 0.88 -17.76 22.10
N GLU A 19 -0.27 -18.34 21.74
CA GLU A 19 -0.38 -19.80 21.56
C GLU A 19 0.52 -20.30 20.42
N LEU A 20 0.58 -19.57 19.31
CA LEU A 20 1.46 -19.86 18.19
C LEU A 20 2.93 -19.79 18.60
N ALA A 21 3.32 -18.78 19.38
CA ALA A 21 4.69 -18.65 19.89
C ALA A 21 5.10 -19.87 20.74
N HIS A 22 4.22 -20.33 21.63
CA HIS A 22 4.48 -21.53 22.43
C HIS A 22 4.59 -22.79 21.56
N LEU A 23 3.77 -22.94 20.53
CA LEU A 23 3.86 -24.08 19.60
C LEU A 23 5.17 -24.06 18.81
N LEU A 24 5.65 -22.89 18.39
CA LEU A 24 6.95 -22.74 17.72
C LEU A 24 8.09 -23.24 18.61
N GLU A 25 8.12 -22.81 19.88
CA GLU A 25 9.13 -23.25 20.85
C GLU A 25 9.06 -24.75 21.15
N GLN A 26 7.84 -25.30 21.26
CA GLN A 26 7.66 -26.71 21.55
C GLN A 26 8.15 -27.61 20.41
N TRP A 27 7.93 -27.21 19.16
CA TRP A 27 8.17 -28.09 18.00
C TRP A 27 9.53 -27.86 17.34
N GLN A 28 10.28 -26.85 17.77
CA GLN A 28 11.67 -26.58 17.34
C GLN A 28 11.82 -26.66 15.81
N TYR A 29 10.90 -26.00 15.09
CA TYR A 29 10.93 -25.88 13.65
C TYR A 29 12.27 -25.34 13.13
N SER A 30 12.68 -25.79 11.95
CA SER A 30 13.82 -25.18 11.26
C SER A 30 13.50 -23.73 10.90
N LYS A 31 14.55 -22.90 10.73
CA LYS A 31 14.40 -21.51 10.29
C LYS A 31 13.57 -21.37 9.00
N GLU A 32 13.77 -22.30 8.05
CA GLU A 32 13.04 -22.31 6.78
C GLU A 32 11.53 -22.60 6.97
N GLN A 33 11.19 -23.53 7.87
CA GLN A 33 9.81 -23.84 8.22
C GLN A 33 9.14 -22.67 8.95
N CYS A 34 9.86 -22.04 9.88
CA CYS A 34 9.39 -20.84 10.59
C CYS A 34 9.12 -19.70 9.60
N ASN A 35 10.06 -19.41 8.70
CA ASN A 35 9.89 -18.38 7.67
C ASN A 35 8.70 -18.66 6.75
N THR A 36 8.51 -19.91 6.31
CA THR A 36 7.39 -20.29 5.46
C THR A 36 6.06 -20.12 6.17
N LEU A 37 5.98 -20.57 7.44
CA LEU A 37 4.77 -20.41 8.26
C LEU A 37 4.47 -18.93 8.47
N MET A 38 5.46 -18.13 8.83
CA MET A 38 5.28 -16.69 9.05
C MET A 38 4.82 -15.96 7.79
N HIS A 39 5.42 -16.26 6.64
CA HIS A 39 4.94 -15.71 5.38
C HIS A 39 3.50 -16.10 5.08
N TYR A 40 3.13 -17.36 5.33
CA TYR A 40 1.75 -17.80 5.16
C TYR A 40 0.80 -17.06 6.11
N LEU A 41 1.17 -16.92 7.39
CA LEU A 41 0.36 -16.21 8.38
C LEU A 41 0.15 -14.74 7.97
N LEU A 42 1.20 -14.05 7.56
CA LEU A 42 1.14 -12.63 7.17
C LEU A 42 0.35 -12.38 5.87
N VAL A 43 0.34 -13.34 4.94
CA VAL A 43 -0.36 -13.21 3.66
C VAL A 43 -1.81 -13.67 3.75
N ALA A 44 -2.05 -14.80 4.41
CA ALA A 44 -3.36 -15.45 4.45
C ALA A 44 -4.19 -15.09 5.68
N GLY A 45 -3.56 -14.51 6.69
CA GLY A 45 -4.16 -14.27 7.98
C GLY A 45 -4.73 -12.88 8.15
N ASN A 46 -5.80 -12.84 8.93
CA ASN A 46 -6.49 -11.61 9.27
C ASN A 46 -5.89 -11.02 10.54
N THR A 47 -5.14 -9.92 10.44
CA THR A 47 -4.74 -9.09 11.58
C THR A 47 -4.72 -7.63 11.16
N ALA A 48 -5.36 -6.77 11.94
CA ALA A 48 -5.30 -5.32 11.75
C ALA A 48 -3.99 -4.72 12.27
N ASP A 49 -3.28 -5.45 13.14
CA ASP A 49 -2.05 -5.01 13.80
C ASP A 49 -0.97 -6.09 13.69
N GLY A 50 -0.29 -6.10 12.53
CA GLY A 50 0.80 -7.03 12.24
C GLY A 50 2.05 -6.79 13.09
N GLU A 51 2.29 -5.55 13.53
CA GLU A 51 3.43 -5.21 14.36
C GLU A 51 3.29 -5.83 15.76
N THR A 52 2.14 -5.63 16.41
CA THR A 52 1.88 -6.21 17.72
C THR A 52 1.83 -7.73 17.64
N PHE A 53 1.39 -8.30 16.52
CA PHE A 53 1.46 -9.74 16.26
C PHE A 53 2.91 -10.26 16.26
N ILE A 54 3.80 -9.64 15.48
CA ILE A 54 5.21 -10.05 15.41
C ILE A 54 5.91 -9.85 16.75
N ARG A 55 5.63 -8.74 17.45
CA ARG A 55 6.19 -8.47 18.78
C ARG A 55 5.81 -9.55 19.79
N LYS A 56 4.53 -9.93 19.87
CA LYS A 56 4.07 -11.00 20.77
C LYS A 56 4.73 -12.34 20.44
N LEU A 57 4.91 -12.67 19.15
CA LEU A 57 5.64 -13.87 18.75
C LEU A 57 7.09 -13.82 19.24
N ALA A 58 7.80 -12.71 19.05
CA ALA A 58 9.19 -12.54 19.47
C ALA A 58 9.40 -12.50 20.99
N GLU A 59 8.38 -12.07 21.75
CA GLU A 59 8.37 -12.07 23.21
C GLU A 59 8.21 -13.48 23.78
N HIS A 60 7.30 -14.28 23.20
CA HIS A 60 6.94 -15.61 23.71
C HIS A 60 7.66 -16.78 23.01
N ALA A 61 8.38 -16.51 21.91
CA ALA A 61 9.24 -17.46 21.21
C ALA A 61 10.68 -16.90 21.10
N PRO A 62 11.44 -16.88 22.22
CA PRO A 62 12.79 -16.29 22.24
C PRO A 62 13.77 -16.95 21.26
N SER A 63 13.62 -18.24 20.95
CA SER A 63 14.46 -18.97 19.99
C SER A 63 14.33 -18.43 18.56
N TYR A 64 13.20 -17.77 18.26
CA TYR A 64 12.89 -17.24 16.93
C TYR A 64 12.88 -15.71 16.89
N ARG A 65 13.24 -15.02 17.98
CA ARG A 65 13.17 -13.56 18.08
C ARG A 65 13.89 -12.85 16.94
N GLU A 66 15.12 -13.25 16.63
CA GLU A 66 15.92 -12.65 15.56
C GLU A 66 15.27 -12.83 14.19
N ASP A 67 14.74 -14.03 13.92
CA ASP A 67 14.03 -14.31 12.67
C ASP A 67 12.75 -13.46 12.56
N MET A 68 12.01 -13.27 13.66
CA MET A 68 10.82 -12.42 13.71
C MET A 68 11.15 -10.94 13.46
N MET A 69 12.25 -10.42 14.04
CA MET A 69 12.68 -9.04 13.80
C MET A 69 13.10 -8.83 12.35
N THR A 70 13.83 -9.79 11.78
CA THR A 70 14.21 -9.76 10.35
C THR A 70 12.98 -9.72 9.44
N ILE A 71 11.94 -10.50 9.78
CA ILE A 71 10.68 -10.48 9.02
C ILE A 71 9.98 -9.12 9.16
N ALA A 72 9.95 -8.53 10.36
CA ALA A 72 9.37 -7.20 10.58
C ALA A 72 10.06 -6.13 9.70
N GLU A 73 11.39 -6.08 9.72
CA GLU A 73 12.18 -5.14 8.91
C GLU A 73 11.91 -5.31 7.41
N GLN A 74 11.81 -6.56 6.92
CA GLN A 74 11.49 -6.81 5.53
C GLN A 74 10.07 -6.37 5.15
N LEU A 75 9.10 -6.49 6.06
CA LEU A 75 7.74 -6.01 5.82
C LEU A 75 7.68 -4.49 5.79
N GLU A 76 8.38 -3.82 6.69
CA GLU A 76 8.48 -2.36 6.73
C GLU A 76 9.10 -1.84 5.42
N ALA A 77 10.25 -2.39 5.01
CA ALA A 77 10.92 -2.01 3.76
C ALA A 77 10.02 -2.26 2.52
N LYS A 78 9.26 -3.37 2.49
CA LYS A 78 8.29 -3.64 1.42
C LYS A 78 7.12 -2.64 1.45
N GLY A 79 6.67 -2.27 2.64
CA GLY A 79 5.62 -1.27 2.84
C GLY A 79 6.06 0.11 2.33
N GLU A 80 7.25 0.56 2.72
CA GLU A 80 7.85 1.81 2.26
C GLU A 80 8.01 1.83 0.74
N ALA A 81 8.60 0.78 0.15
CA ALA A 81 8.78 0.67 -1.28
C ALA A 81 7.45 0.74 -2.05
N ARG A 82 6.40 0.06 -1.55
CA ARG A 82 5.05 0.15 -2.13
C ARG A 82 4.47 1.55 -2.00
N GLY A 83 4.61 2.19 -0.84
CA GLY A 83 4.14 3.55 -0.60
C GLY A 83 4.79 4.57 -1.53
N ILE A 84 6.12 4.50 -1.70
CA ILE A 84 6.86 5.34 -2.65
C ILE A 84 6.36 5.10 -4.08
N GLN A 85 6.22 3.84 -4.51
CA GLN A 85 5.76 3.52 -5.86
C GLN A 85 4.35 4.06 -6.12
N GLN A 86 3.43 3.89 -5.17
CA GLN A 86 2.06 4.42 -5.26
C GLN A 86 2.07 5.94 -5.30
N GLY A 87 2.85 6.59 -4.43
CA GLY A 87 2.97 8.05 -4.40
C GLY A 87 3.54 8.62 -5.70
N ILE A 88 4.56 7.99 -6.28
CA ILE A 88 5.09 8.38 -7.59
C ILE A 88 4.04 8.23 -8.69
N GLN A 89 3.29 7.13 -8.69
CA GLN A 89 2.26 6.88 -9.71
C GLN A 89 1.12 7.90 -9.62
N GLN A 90 0.62 8.16 -8.41
CA GLN A 90 -0.41 9.17 -8.15
C GLN A 90 0.09 10.57 -8.52
N GLY A 91 1.29 10.94 -8.06
CA GLY A 91 1.88 12.25 -8.35
C GLY A 91 2.12 12.47 -9.85
N LYS A 92 2.54 11.45 -10.60
CA LYS A 92 2.65 11.52 -12.06
C LYS A 92 1.29 11.74 -12.73
N GLN A 93 0.26 11.02 -12.30
CA GLN A 93 -1.07 11.13 -12.86
C GLN A 93 -1.69 12.50 -12.58
N GLU A 94 -1.64 12.95 -11.33
CA GLU A 94 -2.13 14.27 -10.92
C GLU A 94 -1.35 15.40 -11.62
N GLY A 95 -0.02 15.31 -11.64
CA GLY A 95 0.84 16.27 -12.31
C GLY A 95 0.57 16.36 -13.82
N TYR A 96 0.33 15.22 -14.48
CA TYR A 96 -0.04 15.20 -15.89
C TYR A 96 -1.40 15.84 -16.16
N GLN A 97 -2.40 15.58 -15.31
CA GLN A 97 -3.73 16.19 -15.43
C GLN A 97 -3.70 17.70 -15.16
N LEU A 98 -3.03 18.14 -14.10
CA LEU A 98 -2.85 19.56 -13.81
C LEU A 98 -2.09 20.26 -14.94
N GLY A 99 -1.00 19.65 -15.44
CA GLY A 99 -0.21 20.19 -16.54
C GLY A 99 -1.01 20.34 -17.83
N GLN A 100 -1.84 19.36 -18.18
CA GLN A 100 -2.75 19.47 -19.33
C GLN A 100 -3.77 20.59 -19.16
N LYS A 101 -4.38 20.72 -17.97
CA LYS A 101 -5.37 21.76 -17.70
C LYS A 101 -4.74 23.16 -17.74
N ASP A 102 -3.57 23.33 -17.14
CA ASP A 102 -2.82 24.59 -17.13
C ASP A 102 -2.38 24.97 -18.56
N ALA A 103 -1.87 24.02 -19.34
CA ALA A 103 -1.52 24.26 -20.74
C ALA A 103 -2.74 24.67 -21.57
N SER A 104 -3.86 23.96 -21.43
CA SER A 104 -5.11 24.26 -22.15
C SER A 104 -5.64 25.65 -21.79
N THR A 105 -5.57 26.02 -20.51
CA THR A 105 -5.95 27.34 -20.00
C THR A 105 -5.07 28.45 -20.58
N LYS A 106 -3.74 28.27 -20.56
CA LYS A 106 -2.79 29.24 -21.11
C LYS A 106 -2.99 29.44 -22.60
N ILE A 107 -3.21 28.37 -23.37
CA ILE A 107 -3.50 28.44 -24.80
C ILE A 107 -4.82 29.19 -25.04
N ALA A 108 -5.87 28.88 -24.28
CA ALA A 108 -7.15 29.57 -24.41
C ALA A 108 -7.03 31.08 -24.15
N GLN A 109 -6.34 31.48 -23.08
CA GLN A 109 -6.09 32.88 -22.75
C GLN A 109 -5.35 33.60 -23.89
N GLN A 110 -4.32 32.98 -24.45
CA GLN A 110 -3.57 33.54 -25.58
C GLN A 110 -4.44 33.68 -26.82
N LEU A 111 -5.25 32.67 -27.15
CA LEU A 111 -6.13 32.71 -28.32
C LEU A 111 -7.24 33.77 -28.16
N LEU A 112 -7.82 33.89 -26.96
CA LEU A 112 -8.79 34.94 -26.63
C LEU A 112 -8.17 36.34 -26.79
N ALA A 113 -6.96 36.54 -26.27
CA ALA A 113 -6.25 37.81 -26.38
C ALA A 113 -5.95 38.21 -27.84
N ASN A 114 -5.81 37.21 -28.72
CA ASN A 114 -5.61 37.42 -30.17
C ASN A 114 -6.92 37.48 -30.97
N GLY A 115 -8.08 37.49 -30.30
CA GLY A 115 -9.39 37.60 -30.96
C GLY A 115 -9.82 36.35 -31.74
N ALA A 116 -9.26 35.18 -31.42
CA ALA A 116 -9.69 33.93 -32.05
C ALA A 116 -11.16 33.60 -31.72
N GLU A 117 -11.86 32.97 -32.67
CA GLU A 117 -13.25 32.58 -32.47
C GLU A 117 -13.37 31.56 -31.33
N ARG A 118 -14.36 31.75 -30.47
CA ARG A 118 -14.60 30.90 -29.30
C ARG A 118 -14.73 29.41 -29.65
N ASN A 119 -15.40 29.07 -30.76
CA ASN A 119 -15.51 27.69 -31.20
C ASN A 119 -14.15 27.06 -31.52
N LEU A 120 -13.24 27.81 -32.17
CA LEU A 120 -11.89 27.35 -32.47
C LEU A 120 -11.09 27.11 -31.19
N ILE A 121 -11.25 27.97 -30.18
CA ILE A 121 -10.58 27.85 -28.88
C ILE A 121 -11.01 26.58 -28.16
N LYS A 122 -12.31 26.28 -28.14
CA LYS A 122 -12.84 25.05 -27.55
C LYS A 122 -12.30 23.80 -28.23
N ILE A 123 -12.22 23.80 -29.56
CA ILE A 123 -11.66 22.68 -30.33
C ILE A 123 -10.16 22.50 -30.01
N ALA A 124 -9.40 23.60 -29.92
CA ALA A 124 -7.96 23.56 -29.70
C ALA A 124 -7.56 23.18 -28.26
N THR A 125 -8.38 23.51 -27.26
CA THR A 125 -8.04 23.39 -25.84
C THR A 125 -8.89 22.36 -25.09
N GLY A 126 -9.98 21.89 -25.68
CA GLY A 126 -10.92 20.98 -25.03
C GLY A 126 -11.75 21.62 -23.91
N LEU A 127 -11.61 22.93 -23.66
CA LEU A 127 -12.34 23.64 -22.61
C LEU A 127 -13.81 23.83 -22.99
N SER A 128 -14.67 23.75 -21.98
CA SER A 128 -16.10 24.06 -22.09
C SER A 128 -16.36 25.57 -22.12
N ASP A 129 -17.57 25.99 -22.52
CA ASP A 129 -17.94 27.40 -22.45
C ASP A 129 -17.88 27.95 -21.02
N ALA A 130 -18.32 27.16 -20.03
CA ALA A 130 -18.27 27.56 -18.63
C ALA A 130 -16.82 27.76 -18.14
N GLU A 131 -15.89 26.91 -18.57
CA GLU A 131 -14.47 27.09 -18.23
C GLU A 131 -13.90 28.34 -18.89
N LEU A 132 -14.20 28.58 -20.17
CA LEU A 132 -13.78 29.78 -20.89
C LEU A 132 -14.37 31.08 -20.31
N ASP A 133 -15.58 31.04 -19.74
CA ASP A 133 -16.20 32.20 -19.05
C ASP A 133 -15.50 32.55 -17.73
N THR A 134 -14.71 31.63 -17.18
CA THR A 134 -13.95 31.82 -15.93
C THR A 134 -12.49 32.21 -16.15
N LEU A 135 -12.03 32.31 -17.41
CA LEU A 135 -10.66 32.69 -17.78
C LEU A 135 -10.48 34.21 -17.87
#